data_AF-A0A6A4QHA5-F1
#
_entry.id   AF-A0A6A4QHA5-F1
#
_cell.length_a   1.000
_cell.length_b   1.000
_cell.length_c   1.000
_cell.angle_alpha   90.00
_cell.angle_beta   90.00
_cell.angle_gamma   90.00
#
_symmetry.space_group_name_H-M   'P 1'
#
loop_
_entity.id
_entity.type
_entity.pdbx_description
1 polymer ?
#
loop_
_entity_poly.entity_id
_entity_poly.type
_entity_poly.pdbx_seq_one_letter_code
_entity_poly.pdbx_strand_id
1 'polypeptide(L)'
;MDHRLRCFGTTPKTHFLCSLIFFFFFFSFSNAAFDLATIPFNDGYSSLFGGSNVVRTADGNGVNLLLDRYTGSGFISSNMYRYGFFSANIKLPSNYTAGVCVAFYTSNGDVFQKSHDELDFEFLGNIAGKPWHFQTNLYGNGSTNRGREERYRLWFDPTKEYHRYSILWTAKNVIFYIDEVPIREVLRNDEMGADYPSKAMSLYTTIWDASNWATSGGRFKVNYKYAPFKAEFKDLILKGCPVNPIQEVSDSKACIDQHVDLEAQDYATMTPMRRRAMHNFRKHFMYYSYCFDTLRYPTQMPECIIIPEEQERFMENGRSIFVGKHRRQAKRKSRTKTPLDIINKGSM
;
A
#
# COMPACT_ATOMS: atom_id res chain seq x y z
N MET A 1 24.78 70.29 -39.93
CA MET A 1 26.15 70.15 -39.43
C MET A 1 26.13 70.54 -37.97
N ASP A 2 26.56 69.61 -37.10
CA ASP A 2 27.08 69.82 -35.74
C ASP A 2 26.21 70.52 -34.67
N HIS A 3 26.25 70.17 -33.39
CA HIS A 3 26.97 69.19 -32.58
C HIS A 3 26.10 68.99 -31.33
N ARG A 4 26.01 67.79 -30.75
CA ARG A 4 25.87 67.66 -29.29
C ARG A 4 26.71 66.50 -28.76
N LEU A 5 27.69 66.88 -27.95
CA LEU A 5 28.54 66.03 -27.12
C LEU A 5 27.73 65.30 -26.03
N ARG A 6 28.27 64.13 -25.70
CA ARG A 6 27.94 63.28 -24.55
C ARG A 6 28.21 63.98 -23.21
N CYS A 7 27.47 63.57 -22.18
CA CYS A 7 28.05 63.32 -20.85
C CYS A 7 27.34 62.14 -20.18
N PHE A 8 28.15 61.33 -19.50
CA PHE A 8 27.81 60.09 -18.79
C PHE A 8 27.12 60.38 -17.45
N GLY A 9 26.20 59.49 -17.08
CA GLY A 9 25.69 59.38 -15.71
C GLY A 9 25.22 57.93 -15.47
N THR A 10 26.01 57.19 -14.70
CA THR A 10 25.77 55.79 -14.30
C THR A 10 24.78 55.73 -13.13
N THR A 11 23.69 54.99 -13.28
CA THR A 11 22.81 54.54 -12.18
C THR A 11 22.99 53.04 -11.95
N PRO A 12 23.18 52.55 -10.71
CA PRO A 12 23.21 51.12 -10.44
C PRO A 12 21.77 50.60 -10.32
N LYS A 13 21.38 49.68 -11.21
CA LYS A 13 20.16 48.88 -11.04
C LYS A 13 20.46 47.74 -10.07
N THR A 14 19.95 47.84 -8.85
CA THR A 14 19.85 46.72 -7.92
C THR A 14 18.97 45.62 -8.52
N HIS A 15 19.59 44.51 -8.92
CA HIS A 15 18.88 43.31 -9.33
C HIS A 15 18.28 42.63 -8.10
N PHE A 16 16.97 42.75 -7.93
CA PHE A 16 16.20 41.94 -6.99
C PHE A 16 16.17 40.50 -7.52
N LEU A 17 17.07 39.64 -7.04
CA LEU A 17 17.02 38.21 -7.30
C LEU A 17 15.88 37.62 -6.45
N CYS A 18 14.68 37.54 -7.01
CA CYS A 18 13.64 36.68 -6.46
C CYS A 18 14.08 35.22 -6.64
N SER A 19 14.75 34.68 -5.63
CA SER A 19 15.03 33.25 -5.51
C SER A 19 13.69 32.52 -5.34
N LEU A 20 13.20 31.91 -6.41
CA LEU A 20 12.10 30.94 -6.35
C LEU A 20 12.62 29.69 -5.63
N ILE A 21 12.52 29.72 -4.30
CA ILE A 21 12.66 28.52 -3.48
C ILE A 21 11.46 27.64 -3.82
N PHE A 22 11.66 26.67 -4.71
CA PHE A 22 10.76 25.53 -4.86
C PHE A 22 10.86 24.72 -3.55
N PHE A 23 10.04 25.08 -2.57
CA PHE A 23 9.72 24.17 -1.48
C PHE A 23 9.01 22.96 -2.09
N PHE A 24 9.76 21.90 -2.37
CA PHE A 24 9.19 20.57 -2.35
C PHE A 24 8.72 20.36 -0.90
N PHE A 25 7.45 20.63 -0.64
CA PHE A 25 6.77 20.10 0.54
C PHE A 25 6.80 18.57 0.38
N PHE A 26 7.87 17.94 0.87
CA PHE A 26 7.77 16.58 1.34
C PHE A 26 6.72 16.64 2.44
N PHE A 27 5.57 16.01 2.20
CA PHE A 27 4.55 15.82 3.23
C PHE A 27 5.14 14.87 4.29
N SER A 28 5.96 15.39 5.20
CA SER A 28 6.35 14.68 6.42
C SER A 28 5.18 14.76 7.39
N PHE A 29 4.17 13.93 7.16
CA PHE A 29 3.30 13.52 8.25
C PHE A 29 4.11 12.58 9.14
N SER A 30 4.96 13.14 9.99
CA SER A 30 5.63 12.36 11.04
C SER A 30 4.60 12.09 12.14
N ASN A 31 3.70 11.14 11.90
CA ASN A 31 2.98 10.53 13.01
C ASN A 31 4.03 9.85 13.89
N ALA A 32 3.88 9.95 15.21
CA ALA A 32 4.73 9.21 16.12
C ALA A 32 4.61 7.71 15.79
N ALA A 33 5.75 7.03 15.69
CA ALA A 33 5.75 5.60 15.42
C ALA A 33 4.95 4.86 16.49
N PHE A 34 4.21 3.84 16.07
CA PHE A 34 3.50 2.97 17.02
C PHE A 34 4.50 2.23 17.90
N ASP A 35 4.19 2.09 19.18
CA ASP A 35 4.90 1.19 20.09
C ASP A 35 4.44 -0.25 19.83
N LEU A 36 5.29 -1.03 19.16
CA LEU A 36 4.94 -2.35 18.64
C LEU A 36 5.97 -3.39 19.09
N ALA A 37 5.47 -4.46 19.71
CA ALA A 37 6.29 -5.62 20.05
C ALA A 37 6.36 -6.58 18.86
N THR A 38 7.54 -6.69 18.25
CA THR A 38 7.81 -7.65 17.18
C THR A 38 8.04 -9.05 17.74
N ILE A 39 7.66 -10.08 16.97
CA ILE A 39 7.91 -11.48 17.32
C ILE A 39 8.84 -12.15 16.31
N PRO A 40 9.70 -13.09 16.74
CA PRO A 40 10.41 -13.99 15.83
C PRO A 40 9.45 -14.78 14.97
N PHE A 41 9.88 -15.14 13.75
CA PHE A 41 9.03 -15.88 12.80
C PHE A 41 8.48 -17.19 13.40
N ASN A 42 9.32 -17.96 14.08
CA ASN A 42 8.94 -19.27 14.61
C ASN A 42 7.95 -19.21 15.78
N ASP A 43 7.82 -18.04 16.43
CA ASP A 43 6.97 -17.89 17.61
C ASP A 43 5.51 -17.67 17.22
N GLY A 44 5.27 -17.15 16.02
CA GLY A 44 3.92 -16.79 15.55
C GLY A 44 3.52 -17.37 14.21
N TYR A 45 4.44 -17.93 13.42
CA TYR A 45 4.19 -18.29 12.03
C TYR A 45 4.77 -19.66 11.64
N SER A 46 4.18 -20.23 10.60
CA SER A 46 4.60 -21.48 9.95
C SER A 46 4.64 -21.32 8.44
N SER A 47 5.46 -22.14 7.77
CA SER A 47 5.44 -22.21 6.30
C SER A 47 4.09 -22.74 5.82
N LEU A 48 3.48 -22.08 4.84
CA LEU A 48 2.22 -22.51 4.22
C LEU A 48 2.50 -23.41 3.01
N PHE A 49 3.32 -22.93 2.07
CA PHE A 49 3.75 -23.67 0.89
C PHE A 49 5.05 -23.07 0.30
N GLY A 50 5.62 -23.74 -0.70
CA GLY A 50 6.79 -23.24 -1.44
C GLY A 50 8.14 -23.80 -0.96
N GLY A 51 8.17 -24.54 0.16
CA GLY A 51 9.35 -25.27 0.62
C GLY A 51 10.57 -24.35 0.79
N SER A 52 11.62 -24.57 -0.02
CA SER A 52 12.84 -23.77 -0.01
C SER A 52 12.63 -22.29 -0.40
N ASN A 53 11.47 -21.94 -0.96
CA ASN A 53 11.14 -20.56 -1.32
C ASN A 53 10.64 -19.72 -0.13
N VAL A 54 10.48 -20.32 1.05
CA VAL A 54 10.31 -19.60 2.33
C VAL A 54 11.65 -19.56 3.05
N VAL A 55 12.39 -18.45 2.91
CA VAL A 55 13.76 -18.32 3.42
C VAL A 55 13.79 -17.44 4.66
N ARG A 56 13.99 -18.04 5.83
CA ARG A 56 14.11 -17.31 7.11
C ARG A 56 15.45 -16.57 7.19
N THR A 57 15.46 -15.39 7.81
CA THR A 57 16.70 -14.67 8.12
C THR A 57 17.47 -15.38 9.23
N ALA A 58 18.79 -15.18 9.29
CA ALA A 58 19.67 -15.85 10.25
C ALA A 58 19.36 -15.48 11.71
N ASP A 59 18.84 -14.27 11.95
CA ASP A 59 18.41 -13.78 13.26
C ASP A 59 17.00 -14.25 13.67
N GLY A 60 16.29 -14.94 12.77
CA GLY A 60 14.92 -15.43 13.00
C GLY A 60 13.82 -14.36 12.99
N ASN A 61 14.17 -13.08 12.80
CA ASN A 61 13.23 -11.95 12.90
C ASN A 61 12.63 -11.52 11.55
N GLY A 62 12.93 -12.25 10.48
CA GLY A 62 12.43 -11.98 9.14
C GLY A 62 12.32 -13.23 8.29
N VAL A 63 11.63 -13.06 7.16
CA VAL A 63 11.38 -14.11 6.19
C VAL A 63 11.32 -13.50 4.79
N ASN A 64 11.93 -14.19 3.83
CA ASN A 64 11.85 -13.85 2.42
C ASN A 64 10.96 -14.88 1.72
N LEU A 65 10.01 -14.38 0.94
CA LEU A 65 9.20 -15.21 0.06
C LEU A 65 9.73 -15.08 -1.37
N LEU A 66 10.01 -16.23 -1.98
CA LEU A 66 10.47 -16.32 -3.36
C LEU A 66 9.37 -16.84 -4.29
N LEU A 67 9.35 -16.32 -5.50
CA LEU A 67 8.58 -16.84 -6.62
C LEU A 67 9.52 -17.13 -7.79
N ASP A 68 9.49 -18.36 -8.26
CA ASP A 68 10.16 -18.80 -9.48
C ASP A 68 9.19 -19.56 -10.39
N ARG A 69 9.71 -20.13 -11.48
CA ARG A 69 8.90 -20.81 -12.50
C ARG A 69 8.22 -22.10 -12.01
N TYR A 70 8.59 -22.62 -10.86
CA TYR A 70 8.09 -23.87 -10.30
C TYR A 70 7.05 -23.62 -9.22
N THR A 71 7.31 -22.66 -8.32
CA THR A 71 6.38 -22.37 -7.24
C THR A 71 6.55 -20.95 -6.68
N GLY A 72 5.43 -20.40 -6.22
CA GLY A 72 5.44 -19.28 -5.29
C GLY A 72 5.81 -19.75 -3.89
N SER A 73 5.52 -18.92 -2.90
CA SER A 73 5.66 -19.32 -1.51
C SER A 73 4.75 -18.51 -0.61
N GLY A 74 4.55 -19.01 0.60
CA GLY A 74 3.80 -18.28 1.62
C GLY A 74 4.01 -18.83 3.01
N PHE A 75 3.64 -18.00 3.99
CA PHE A 75 3.57 -18.38 5.40
C PHE A 75 2.20 -17.99 5.97
N ILE A 76 1.86 -18.59 7.10
CA ILE A 76 0.59 -18.43 7.80
C ILE A 76 0.87 -18.26 9.31
N SER A 77 0.03 -17.51 10.03
CA SER A 77 0.07 -17.47 11.48
C SER A 77 -0.27 -18.84 12.08
N SER A 78 0.39 -19.18 13.19
CA SER A 78 0.19 -20.46 13.88
C SER A 78 -1.17 -20.57 14.57
N ASN A 79 -1.82 -19.44 14.86
CA ASN A 79 -3.16 -19.37 15.42
C ASN A 79 -4.10 -18.59 14.49
N MET A 80 -5.40 -18.87 14.61
CA MET A 80 -6.44 -17.95 14.16
C MET A 80 -6.66 -16.89 15.23
N TYR A 81 -7.17 -15.73 14.83
CA TYR A 81 -7.42 -14.62 15.73
C TYR A 81 -8.86 -14.13 15.55
N ARG A 82 -9.55 -13.85 16.66
CA ARG A 82 -10.82 -13.12 16.62
C ARG A 82 -10.53 -11.68 16.95
N TYR A 83 -10.49 -10.84 15.92
CA TYR A 83 -9.97 -9.47 15.98
C TYR A 83 -8.46 -9.41 16.27
N GLY A 84 -7.80 -8.38 15.76
CA GLY A 84 -6.37 -8.21 15.93
C GLY A 84 -5.77 -7.03 15.17
N PHE A 85 -4.52 -6.76 15.48
CA PHE A 85 -3.61 -5.90 14.75
C PHE A 85 -2.48 -6.77 14.20
N PHE A 86 -2.43 -6.86 12.87
CA PHE A 86 -1.46 -7.66 12.13
C PHE A 86 -0.57 -6.71 11.36
N SER A 87 0.75 -6.82 11.52
CA SER A 87 1.66 -5.87 10.92
C SER A 87 2.99 -6.50 10.54
N ALA A 88 3.61 -6.00 9.47
CA ALA A 88 4.95 -6.38 9.05
C ALA A 88 5.62 -5.22 8.30
N ASN A 89 6.94 -5.13 8.42
CA ASN A 89 7.76 -4.34 7.50
C ASN A 89 7.98 -5.16 6.22
N ILE A 90 7.52 -4.64 5.08
CA ILE A 90 7.54 -5.33 3.79
C ILE A 90 8.37 -4.52 2.79
N LYS A 91 9.26 -5.19 2.07
CA LYS A 91 9.98 -4.64 0.92
C LYS A 91 9.72 -5.51 -0.31
N LEU A 92 9.25 -4.88 -1.38
CA LEU A 92 8.76 -5.57 -2.59
C LEU A 92 9.88 -5.87 -3.60
N PRO A 93 9.68 -6.86 -4.50
CA PRO A 93 10.62 -7.14 -5.56
C PRO A 93 10.83 -5.92 -6.48
N SER A 94 12.07 -5.73 -6.95
CA SER A 94 12.44 -4.66 -7.88
C SER A 94 12.50 -5.15 -9.34
N ASN A 95 12.86 -4.25 -10.27
CA ASN A 95 12.99 -4.50 -11.71
C ASN A 95 11.66 -4.78 -12.42
N TYR A 96 11.56 -5.88 -13.19
CA TYR A 96 10.35 -6.27 -13.90
C TYR A 96 9.53 -7.20 -13.03
N THR A 97 8.34 -6.79 -12.60
CA THR A 97 7.51 -7.58 -11.67
C THR A 97 6.08 -7.74 -12.18
N ALA A 98 5.84 -7.44 -13.46
CA ALA A 98 4.51 -7.59 -14.05
C ALA A 98 3.97 -9.01 -13.84
N GLY A 99 2.70 -9.13 -13.49
CA GLY A 99 2.03 -10.39 -13.17
C GLY A 99 2.30 -10.92 -11.76
N VAL A 100 3.30 -10.42 -11.02
CA VAL A 100 3.56 -10.87 -9.64
C VAL A 100 2.57 -10.20 -8.69
N CYS A 101 1.95 -10.98 -7.81
CA CYS A 101 1.19 -10.49 -6.67
C CYS A 101 1.91 -10.88 -5.37
N VAL A 102 2.10 -9.91 -4.48
CA VAL A 102 2.48 -10.14 -3.08
C VAL A 102 1.26 -9.80 -2.23
N ALA A 103 0.76 -10.75 -1.45
CA ALA A 103 -0.41 -10.55 -0.61
C ALA A 103 -0.03 -10.62 0.88
N PHE A 104 -0.61 -9.73 1.68
CA PHE A 104 -0.56 -9.72 3.14
C PHE A 104 -2.01 -9.57 3.62
N TYR A 105 -2.60 -10.65 4.11
CA TYR A 105 -4.06 -10.71 4.25
C TYR A 105 -4.47 -11.62 5.40
N THR A 106 -5.63 -11.38 6.00
CA THR A 106 -6.22 -12.31 6.96
C THR A 106 -7.36 -13.05 6.31
N SER A 107 -7.46 -14.36 6.49
CA SER A 107 -8.55 -15.16 5.92
C SER A 107 -8.89 -16.35 6.82
N ASN A 108 -10.01 -16.99 6.54
CA ASN A 108 -10.33 -18.32 7.07
C ASN A 108 -10.86 -19.24 5.96
N GLY A 109 -10.43 -18.99 4.71
CA GLY A 109 -10.83 -19.75 3.53
C GLY A 109 -10.41 -21.22 3.52
N ASP A 110 -9.35 -21.57 4.24
CA ASP A 110 -8.91 -22.96 4.46
C ASP A 110 -9.88 -23.75 5.36
N VAL A 111 -10.55 -23.07 6.30
CA VAL A 111 -11.56 -23.64 7.20
C VAL A 111 -12.98 -23.50 6.62
N PHE A 112 -13.35 -22.32 6.13
CA PHE A 112 -14.71 -21.96 5.69
C PHE A 112 -14.78 -21.69 4.18
N GLN A 113 -14.42 -22.67 3.35
CA GLN A 113 -14.25 -22.51 1.89
C GLN A 113 -15.34 -21.70 1.16
N LYS A 114 -16.62 -21.87 1.53
CA LYS A 114 -17.75 -21.22 0.85
C LYS A 114 -18.24 -19.92 1.50
N SER A 115 -17.90 -19.71 2.76
CA SER A 115 -18.43 -18.62 3.56
C SER A 115 -17.31 -17.87 4.26
N HIS A 116 -16.09 -17.86 3.72
CA HIS A 116 -14.95 -17.27 4.41
C HIS A 116 -15.08 -15.76 4.61
N ASP A 117 -14.37 -15.29 5.63
CA ASP A 117 -14.09 -13.89 5.85
C ASP A 117 -12.66 -13.62 5.38
N GLU A 118 -12.39 -12.42 4.84
CA GLU A 118 -11.07 -12.05 4.33
C GLU A 118 -10.84 -10.53 4.33
N LEU A 119 -9.60 -10.12 4.60
CA LEU A 119 -9.11 -8.74 4.56
C LEU A 119 -7.77 -8.68 3.87
N ASP A 120 -7.65 -7.90 2.80
CA ASP A 120 -6.51 -7.97 1.90
C ASP A 120 -5.67 -6.70 1.85
N PHE A 121 -4.34 -6.87 1.84
CA PHE A 121 -3.41 -6.03 1.08
C PHE A 121 -2.82 -6.87 -0.05
N GLU A 122 -3.00 -6.42 -1.30
CA GLU A 122 -2.41 -7.06 -2.47
C GLU A 122 -1.57 -6.06 -3.27
N PHE A 123 -0.27 -6.29 -3.31
CA PHE A 123 0.67 -5.51 -4.11
C PHE A 123 0.75 -6.10 -5.51
N LEU A 124 0.50 -5.25 -6.50
CA LEU A 124 0.40 -5.61 -7.91
C LEU A 124 1.64 -5.11 -8.65
N GLY A 125 2.46 -6.06 -9.10
CA GLY A 125 3.71 -5.76 -9.78
C GLY A 125 3.51 -5.07 -11.12
N ASN A 126 4.59 -4.53 -11.67
CA ASN A 126 4.53 -3.71 -12.87
C ASN A 126 5.72 -3.96 -13.79
N ILE A 127 5.61 -3.48 -15.03
CA ILE A 127 6.74 -3.49 -15.96
C ILE A 127 7.89 -2.63 -15.41
N ALA A 128 9.12 -2.96 -15.81
CA ALA A 128 10.32 -2.28 -15.31
C ALA A 128 10.22 -0.74 -15.42
N GLY A 129 10.57 -0.06 -14.33
CA GLY A 129 10.53 1.41 -14.23
C GLY A 129 9.14 2.02 -14.05
N LYS A 130 8.09 1.21 -13.85
CA LYS A 130 6.76 1.67 -13.45
C LYS A 130 6.51 1.37 -11.97
N PRO A 131 5.77 2.24 -11.25
CA PRO A 131 5.52 2.05 -9.84
C PRO A 131 4.62 0.82 -9.62
N TRP A 132 4.83 0.17 -8.47
CA TRP A 132 3.87 -0.78 -7.93
C TRP A 132 2.52 -0.09 -7.68
N HIS A 133 1.46 -0.88 -7.82
CA HIS A 133 0.13 -0.54 -7.32
C HIS A 133 -0.21 -1.47 -6.17
N PHE A 134 -1.21 -1.13 -5.39
CA PHE A 134 -1.78 -2.08 -4.45
C PHE A 134 -3.29 -1.90 -4.35
N GLN A 135 -3.95 -2.93 -3.86
CA GLN A 135 -5.36 -2.88 -3.53
C GLN A 135 -5.61 -3.37 -2.11
N THR A 136 -6.70 -2.88 -1.53
CA THR A 136 -7.29 -3.46 -0.31
C THR A 136 -8.67 -3.99 -0.63
N ASN A 137 -9.09 -5.03 0.08
CA ASN A 137 -10.38 -5.66 -0.13
C ASN A 137 -10.93 -6.25 1.18
N LEU A 138 -12.23 -6.53 1.19
CA LEU A 138 -12.93 -7.07 2.34
C LEU A 138 -14.06 -8.00 1.89
N TYR A 139 -14.07 -9.20 2.44
CA TYR A 139 -15.13 -10.18 2.28
C TYR A 139 -15.61 -10.64 3.65
N GLY A 140 -16.93 -10.67 3.84
CA GLY A 140 -17.54 -11.28 5.02
C GLY A 140 -18.50 -12.37 4.56
N ASN A 141 -18.45 -13.49 5.26
CA ASN A 141 -19.34 -14.63 5.09
C ASN A 141 -19.51 -15.10 3.63
N GLY A 142 -18.41 -15.10 2.86
CA GLY A 142 -18.40 -15.52 1.46
C GLY A 142 -18.99 -14.50 0.49
N SER A 143 -18.99 -13.21 0.83
CA SER A 143 -19.46 -12.13 -0.05
C SER A 143 -18.55 -11.86 -1.27
N THR A 144 -17.90 -12.88 -1.83
CA THR A 144 -16.89 -12.77 -2.90
C THR A 144 -17.44 -12.26 -4.23
N ASN A 145 -18.75 -12.39 -4.44
CA ASN A 145 -19.47 -11.77 -5.55
C ASN A 145 -19.61 -10.23 -5.42
N ARG A 146 -19.34 -9.68 -4.23
CA ARG A 146 -19.45 -8.25 -3.90
C ARG A 146 -18.12 -7.72 -3.36
N GLY A 147 -17.11 -7.71 -4.23
CA GLY A 147 -15.80 -7.13 -3.94
C GLY A 147 -15.86 -5.68 -3.48
N ARG A 148 -15.03 -5.37 -2.49
CA ARG A 148 -14.89 -4.05 -1.89
C ARG A 148 -13.52 -3.48 -2.18
N GLU A 149 -13.09 -3.61 -3.43
CA GLU A 149 -11.74 -3.23 -3.83
C GLU A 149 -11.60 -1.70 -3.82
N GLU A 150 -10.57 -1.22 -3.13
CA GLU A 150 -10.02 0.10 -3.37
C GLU A 150 -8.58 -0.06 -3.84
N ARG A 151 -8.18 0.69 -4.88
CA ARG A 151 -6.86 0.58 -5.49
C ARG A 151 -6.10 1.88 -5.45
N TYR A 152 -4.80 1.79 -5.16
CA TYR A 152 -3.98 2.95 -4.87
C TYR A 152 -2.58 2.88 -5.48
N ARG A 153 -1.98 4.06 -5.59
CA ARG A 153 -0.54 4.24 -5.76
C ARG A 153 0.15 4.39 -4.41
N LEU A 154 1.46 4.24 -4.39
CA LEU A 154 2.31 4.54 -3.24
C LEU A 154 2.99 5.91 -3.43
N TRP A 155 3.31 6.57 -2.32
CA TRP A 155 4.05 7.85 -2.31
C TRP A 155 5.56 7.68 -2.19
N PHE A 156 6.02 6.44 -2.22
CA PHE A 156 7.42 6.01 -2.16
C PHE A 156 7.64 4.82 -3.11
N ASP A 157 8.90 4.43 -3.28
CA ASP A 157 9.26 3.22 -4.01
C ASP A 157 9.38 2.04 -3.02
N PRO A 158 8.39 1.12 -2.97
CA PRO A 158 8.36 0.02 -1.99
C PRO A 158 9.45 -1.03 -2.23
N THR A 159 10.28 -0.87 -3.27
CA THR A 159 11.36 -1.78 -3.61
C THR A 159 12.72 -1.35 -3.03
N LYS A 160 12.79 -0.14 -2.46
CA LYS A 160 14.03 0.44 -1.93
C LYS A 160 14.19 0.19 -0.44
N GLU A 161 13.17 0.57 0.32
CA GLU A 161 13.17 0.48 1.77
C GLU A 161 11.99 -0.36 2.25
N TYR A 162 12.10 -0.85 3.49
CA TYR A 162 10.96 -1.45 4.17
C TYR A 162 9.97 -0.36 4.56
N HIS A 163 8.69 -0.64 4.34
CA HIS A 163 7.59 0.13 4.87
C HIS A 163 6.67 -0.79 5.66
N ARG A 164 6.01 -0.25 6.68
CA ARG A 164 5.13 -1.04 7.53
C ARG A 164 3.74 -1.08 6.94
N TYR A 165 3.15 -2.26 6.85
CA TYR A 165 1.77 -2.44 6.40
C TYR A 165 1.02 -3.14 7.52
N SER A 166 -0.12 -2.57 7.91
CA SER A 166 -0.86 -3.08 9.05
C SER A 166 -2.36 -3.15 8.79
N ILE A 167 -2.98 -4.22 9.28
CA ILE A 167 -4.43 -4.42 9.29
C ILE A 167 -4.85 -4.41 10.76
N LEU A 168 -5.62 -3.40 11.15
CA LEU A 168 -6.41 -3.43 12.37
C LEU A 168 -7.79 -3.96 12.02
N TRP A 169 -8.26 -4.98 12.73
CA TRP A 169 -9.61 -5.51 12.63
C TRP A 169 -10.20 -5.67 14.02
N THR A 170 -11.27 -4.93 14.31
CA THR A 170 -11.98 -4.94 15.58
C THR A 170 -13.45 -5.35 15.37
N ALA A 171 -14.24 -5.39 16.45
CA ALA A 171 -15.68 -5.57 16.33
C ALA A 171 -16.40 -4.37 15.69
N LYS A 172 -15.74 -3.20 15.64
CA LYS A 172 -16.32 -1.90 15.25
C LYS A 172 -15.86 -1.43 13.87
N ASN A 173 -14.61 -1.71 13.51
CA ASN A 173 -14.04 -1.25 12.25
C ASN A 173 -12.83 -2.08 11.81
N VAL A 174 -12.50 -1.92 10.53
CA VAL A 174 -11.23 -2.32 9.94
C VAL A 174 -10.48 -1.07 9.54
N ILE A 175 -9.19 -0.99 9.86
CA ILE A 175 -8.31 0.09 9.40
C ILE A 175 -7.07 -0.51 8.76
N PHE A 176 -6.79 -0.07 7.53
CA PHE A 176 -5.56 -0.39 6.82
C PHE A 176 -4.57 0.76 6.98
N TYR A 177 -3.33 0.43 7.33
CA TYR A 177 -2.25 1.39 7.53
C TYR A 177 -1.08 1.12 6.59
N ILE A 178 -0.43 2.20 6.18
CA ILE A 178 0.94 2.17 5.65
C ILE A 178 1.76 3.13 6.52
N ASP A 179 2.84 2.60 7.09
CA ASP A 179 3.60 3.19 8.18
C ASP A 179 2.64 3.51 9.36
N GLU A 180 2.40 4.78 9.64
CA GLU A 180 1.42 5.26 10.63
C GLU A 180 0.25 6.02 10.00
N VAL A 181 0.14 6.00 8.66
CA VAL A 181 -0.91 6.70 7.92
C VAL A 181 -2.06 5.73 7.66
N PRO A 182 -3.26 5.95 8.23
CA PRO A 182 -4.42 5.19 7.82
C PRO A 182 -4.74 5.53 6.38
N ILE A 183 -4.94 4.51 5.55
CA ILE A 183 -5.22 4.65 4.13
C ILE A 183 -6.69 4.37 3.79
N ARG A 184 -7.35 3.56 4.64
CA ARG A 184 -8.74 3.14 4.51
C ARG A 184 -9.26 2.75 5.89
N GLU A 185 -10.46 3.22 6.21
CA GLU A 185 -11.25 2.77 7.36
C GLU A 185 -12.59 2.25 6.82
N VAL A 186 -12.99 1.06 7.25
CA VAL A 186 -14.32 0.50 7.02
C VAL A 186 -15.00 0.38 8.37
N LEU A 187 -16.00 1.23 8.60
CA LEU A 187 -16.83 1.16 9.80
C LEU A 187 -17.86 0.05 9.65
N ARG A 188 -18.01 -0.77 10.69
CA ARG A 188 -19.09 -1.72 10.77
C ARG A 188 -20.42 -0.98 10.89
N ASN A 189 -21.36 -1.35 10.03
CA ASN A 189 -22.75 -0.91 10.03
C ASN A 189 -23.63 -2.17 10.11
N ASP A 190 -24.75 -2.12 10.84
CA ASP A 190 -25.71 -3.23 10.95
C ASP A 190 -26.25 -3.69 9.58
N GLU A 191 -26.43 -2.77 8.63
CA GLU A 191 -26.87 -3.07 7.26
C GLU A 191 -25.83 -3.85 6.45
N MET A 192 -24.55 -3.87 6.86
CA MET A 192 -23.57 -4.77 6.27
C MET A 192 -23.94 -6.24 6.53
N GLY A 193 -24.67 -6.52 7.60
CA GLY A 193 -25.04 -7.86 8.01
C GLY A 193 -23.81 -8.78 8.08
N ALA A 194 -23.87 -9.88 7.33
CA ALA A 194 -22.81 -10.89 7.30
C ALA A 194 -21.56 -10.48 6.49
N ASP A 195 -21.60 -9.33 5.80
CA ASP A 195 -20.46 -8.87 5.01
C ASP A 195 -19.34 -8.28 5.84
N TYR A 196 -19.58 -7.98 7.11
CA TYR A 196 -18.51 -7.61 8.02
C TYR A 196 -17.82 -8.88 8.57
N PRO A 197 -16.48 -9.01 8.44
CA PRO A 197 -15.71 -10.13 8.98
C PRO A 197 -15.94 -10.31 10.48
N SER A 198 -16.38 -11.49 10.88
CA SER A 198 -16.79 -11.78 12.27
C SER A 198 -16.33 -13.14 12.80
N LYS A 199 -15.84 -14.02 11.95
CA LYS A 199 -15.20 -15.29 12.32
C LYS A 199 -13.71 -15.08 12.48
N ALA A 200 -13.09 -15.91 13.32
CA ALA A 200 -11.65 -15.90 13.49
C ALA A 200 -10.93 -16.08 12.14
N MET A 201 -9.77 -15.44 11.95
CA MET A 201 -8.97 -15.52 10.74
C MET A 201 -7.49 -15.72 11.08
N SER A 202 -6.78 -16.48 10.25
CA SER A 202 -5.31 -16.54 10.28
C SER A 202 -4.75 -15.41 9.42
N LEU A 203 -3.56 -14.91 9.77
CA LEU A 203 -2.78 -14.05 8.87
C LEU A 203 -2.04 -14.92 7.86
N TYR A 204 -2.14 -14.58 6.59
CA TYR A 204 -1.44 -15.18 5.48
C TYR A 204 -0.53 -14.15 4.82
N THR A 205 0.55 -14.63 4.25
CA THR A 205 1.40 -13.83 3.38
C THR A 205 1.91 -14.71 2.26
N THR A 206 1.71 -14.27 1.01
CA THR A 206 2.03 -15.07 -0.18
C THR A 206 2.68 -14.24 -1.28
N ILE A 207 3.46 -14.89 -2.13
CA ILE A 207 3.92 -14.36 -3.42
C ILE A 207 3.56 -15.36 -4.52
N TRP A 208 2.89 -14.90 -5.58
CA TRP A 208 2.37 -15.78 -6.62
C TRP A 208 2.19 -15.09 -7.98
N ASP A 209 1.98 -15.91 -9.00
CA ASP A 209 1.75 -15.48 -10.39
C ASP A 209 0.27 -15.19 -10.65
N ALA A 210 -0.07 -13.90 -10.66
CA ALA A 210 -1.38 -13.34 -10.95
C ALA A 210 -1.44 -12.75 -12.38
N SER A 211 -0.71 -13.34 -13.34
CA SER A 211 -0.58 -12.86 -14.72
C SER A 211 -1.90 -12.58 -15.44
N ASN A 212 -3.00 -13.22 -15.03
CA ASN A 212 -4.30 -13.06 -15.67
C ASN A 212 -4.97 -11.71 -15.37
N TRP A 213 -4.53 -10.98 -14.34
CA TRP A 213 -5.21 -9.74 -13.93
C TRP A 213 -4.30 -8.66 -13.30
N ALA A 214 -3.21 -9.03 -12.61
CA ALA A 214 -2.48 -8.10 -11.74
C ALA A 214 -1.96 -6.85 -12.44
N THR A 215 -1.33 -6.99 -13.62
CA THR A 215 -0.69 -5.86 -14.31
C THR A 215 -1.46 -5.44 -15.55
N SER A 216 -2.04 -4.23 -15.52
CA SER A 216 -2.84 -3.67 -16.61
C SER A 216 -4.00 -4.58 -17.05
N GLY A 217 -4.65 -5.24 -16.09
CA GLY A 217 -5.73 -6.19 -16.36
C GLY A 217 -5.26 -7.46 -17.06
N GLY A 218 -4.05 -7.94 -16.76
CA GLY A 218 -3.47 -9.16 -17.31
C GLY A 218 -2.73 -9.00 -18.64
N ARG A 219 -2.58 -7.78 -19.15
CA ARG A 219 -1.87 -7.50 -20.41
C ARG A 219 -0.37 -7.82 -20.32
N PHE A 220 0.24 -7.55 -19.18
CA PHE A 220 1.64 -7.86 -18.93
C PHE A 220 1.72 -8.99 -17.91
N LYS A 221 2.43 -10.06 -18.28
CA LYS A 221 2.52 -11.31 -17.52
C LYS A 221 3.87 -11.43 -16.83
N VAL A 222 3.98 -12.38 -15.91
CA VAL A 222 5.26 -12.76 -15.29
C VAL A 222 6.24 -13.19 -16.38
N ASN A 223 7.46 -12.69 -16.26
CA ASN A 223 8.58 -13.12 -17.07
C ASN A 223 9.65 -13.74 -16.16
N TYR A 224 9.66 -15.08 -16.11
CA TYR A 224 10.56 -15.84 -15.24
C TYR A 224 12.06 -15.72 -15.59
N LYS A 225 12.44 -14.98 -16.65
CA LYS A 225 13.84 -14.56 -16.84
C LYS A 225 14.34 -13.61 -15.75
N TYR A 226 13.41 -12.95 -15.03
CA TYR A 226 13.70 -12.07 -13.90
C TYR A 226 13.55 -12.78 -12.54
N ALA A 227 13.26 -14.09 -12.53
CA ALA A 227 13.17 -14.87 -11.31
C ALA A 227 14.55 -15.12 -10.68
N PRO A 228 14.64 -15.38 -9.36
CA PRO A 228 13.52 -15.38 -8.42
C PRO A 228 13.05 -13.97 -8.07
N PHE A 229 11.73 -13.78 -8.00
CA PHE A 229 11.15 -12.57 -7.41
C PHE A 229 11.18 -12.72 -5.89
N LYS A 230 11.71 -11.74 -5.17
CA LYS A 230 11.87 -11.79 -3.72
C LYS A 230 11.09 -10.68 -3.03
N ALA A 231 10.16 -11.06 -2.17
CA ALA A 231 9.53 -10.17 -1.20
C ALA A 231 10.13 -10.41 0.18
N GLU A 232 10.50 -9.35 0.89
CA GLU A 232 11.21 -9.43 2.17
C GLU A 232 10.29 -8.92 3.29
N PHE A 233 10.20 -9.66 4.39
CA PHE A 233 9.37 -9.36 5.55
C PHE A 233 10.23 -9.38 6.81
N LYS A 234 10.02 -8.42 7.71
CA LYS A 234 10.63 -8.38 9.05
C LYS A 234 9.75 -7.60 10.02
N ASP A 235 10.18 -7.53 11.28
CA ASP A 235 9.47 -6.79 12.33
C ASP A 235 8.00 -7.21 12.40
N LEU A 236 7.78 -8.54 12.41
CA LEU A 236 6.47 -9.19 12.32
C LEU A 236 5.70 -9.01 13.64
N ILE A 237 4.41 -8.74 13.55
CA ILE A 237 3.55 -8.47 14.70
C ILE A 237 2.23 -9.22 14.56
N LEU A 238 1.88 -9.97 15.60
CA LEU A 238 0.57 -10.57 15.84
C LEU A 238 0.06 -10.12 17.20
N LYS A 239 -0.87 -9.16 17.23
CA LYS A 239 -1.54 -8.74 18.47
C LYS A 239 -3.04 -8.97 18.33
N GLY A 240 -3.63 -9.80 19.17
CA GLY A 240 -5.05 -10.13 19.11
C GLY A 240 -5.38 -11.31 20.00
N CYS A 241 -6.65 -11.74 20.00
CA CYS A 241 -7.04 -12.93 20.76
C CYS A 241 -6.82 -14.20 19.94
N PRO A 242 -5.84 -15.06 20.28
CA PRO A 242 -5.68 -16.34 19.60
C PRO A 242 -6.86 -17.26 19.93
N VAL A 243 -7.37 -17.94 18.90
CA VAL A 243 -8.48 -18.89 19.03
C VAL A 243 -8.06 -20.21 18.39
N ASN A 244 -8.36 -21.31 19.08
CA ASN A 244 -8.08 -22.64 18.58
C ASN A 244 -9.15 -23.03 17.53
N PRO A 245 -8.77 -23.36 16.29
CA PRO A 245 -9.72 -23.78 15.25
C PRO A 245 -10.55 -25.03 15.61
N ILE A 246 -10.08 -25.86 16.54
CA ILE A 246 -10.74 -27.11 16.97
C ILE A 246 -11.84 -26.84 18.00
N GLN A 247 -11.78 -25.72 18.72
CA GLN A 247 -12.84 -25.31 19.64
C GLN A 247 -13.83 -24.42 18.88
N GLU A 248 -14.81 -25.05 18.21
CA GLU A 248 -15.95 -24.37 17.58
C GLU A 248 -16.75 -23.46 18.54
N VAL A 249 -16.48 -23.57 19.84
CA VAL A 249 -17.05 -22.74 20.90
C VAL A 249 -15.91 -22.07 21.66
N SER A 250 -15.39 -20.95 21.12
CA SER A 250 -14.57 -20.07 21.96
C SER A 250 -15.50 -19.46 23.00
N ASP A 251 -15.30 -19.81 24.26
CA ASP A 251 -15.92 -19.14 25.40
C ASP A 251 -15.68 -17.64 25.23
N SER A 252 -16.71 -16.88 24.84
CA SER A 252 -16.58 -15.47 24.40
C SER A 252 -15.93 -14.58 25.47
N LYS A 253 -15.91 -15.06 26.71
CA LYS A 253 -15.23 -14.47 27.86
C LYS A 253 -13.70 -14.49 27.76
N ALA A 254 -13.10 -15.49 27.12
CA ALA A 254 -11.64 -15.68 27.11
C ALA A 254 -10.88 -14.59 26.33
N CYS A 255 -11.57 -13.90 25.40
CA CYS A 255 -10.97 -12.85 24.57
C CYS A 255 -11.28 -11.42 25.01
N ILE A 256 -12.11 -11.22 26.04
CA ILE A 256 -12.62 -9.88 26.41
C ILE A 256 -11.47 -8.95 26.71
N ASP A 257 -10.51 -9.39 27.53
CA ASP A 257 -9.38 -8.56 27.95
C ASP A 257 -8.48 -8.18 26.78
N GLN A 258 -8.22 -9.11 25.85
CA GLN A 258 -7.43 -8.84 24.65
C GLN A 258 -8.15 -7.91 23.68
N HIS A 259 -9.49 -7.99 23.59
CA HIS A 259 -10.27 -7.05 22.78
C HIS A 259 -10.23 -5.64 23.37
N VAL A 260 -10.39 -5.53 24.70
CA VAL A 260 -10.26 -4.25 25.41
C VAL A 260 -8.86 -3.67 25.24
N ASP A 261 -7.80 -4.48 25.43
CA ASP A 261 -6.42 -4.04 25.23
C ASP A 261 -6.17 -3.59 23.78
N LEU A 262 -6.65 -4.34 22.78
CA LEU A 262 -6.53 -4.00 21.36
C LEU A 262 -7.17 -2.65 21.05
N GLU A 263 -8.39 -2.40 21.56
CA GLU A 263 -9.11 -1.14 21.35
C GLU A 263 -8.53 0.03 22.17
N ALA A 264 -7.77 -0.24 23.23
CA ALA A 264 -7.09 0.78 24.03
C ALA A 264 -5.79 1.30 23.39
N GLN A 265 -5.25 0.60 22.39
CA GLN A 265 -4.00 1.01 21.73
C GLN A 265 -4.19 2.29 20.92
N ASP A 266 -3.11 3.07 20.80
CA ASP A 266 -3.12 4.32 20.03
C ASP A 266 -3.57 4.09 18.57
N TYR A 267 -3.08 3.04 17.90
CA TYR A 267 -3.46 2.71 16.52
C TYR A 267 -4.95 2.36 16.33
N ALA A 268 -5.70 2.09 17.41
CA ALA A 268 -7.13 1.82 17.33
C ALA A 268 -7.97 3.11 17.28
N THR A 269 -7.39 4.25 17.68
CA THR A 269 -8.10 5.52 17.74
C THR A 269 -7.95 6.32 16.45
N MET A 270 -9.06 6.55 15.75
CA MET A 270 -9.12 7.40 14.54
C MET A 270 -9.27 8.89 14.89
N THR A 271 -8.15 9.50 15.28
CA THR A 271 -8.06 10.93 15.61
C THR A 271 -8.39 11.84 14.41
N PRO A 272 -8.77 13.12 14.63
CA PRO A 272 -8.97 14.07 13.53
C PRO A 272 -7.74 14.24 12.63
N MET A 273 -6.54 14.14 13.21
CA MET A 273 -5.28 14.21 12.45
C MET A 273 -5.11 12.99 11.54
N ARG A 274 -5.35 11.78 12.06
CA ARG A 274 -5.36 10.54 11.27
C ARG A 274 -6.40 10.58 10.16
N ARG A 275 -7.62 11.05 10.45
CA ARG A 275 -8.68 11.21 9.44
C ARG A 275 -8.28 12.17 8.33
N ARG A 276 -7.63 13.29 8.68
CA ARG A 276 -7.10 14.24 7.70
C ARG A 276 -5.97 13.63 6.86
N ALA A 277 -5.07 12.87 7.48
CA ALA A 277 -4.00 12.16 6.79
C ALA A 277 -4.55 11.13 5.80
N MET A 278 -5.55 10.34 6.22
CA MET A 278 -6.25 9.39 5.36
C MET A 278 -6.95 10.08 4.19
N HIS A 279 -7.71 11.14 4.45
CA HIS A 279 -8.35 11.92 3.39
C HIS A 279 -7.32 12.47 2.38
N ASN A 280 -6.20 13.00 2.87
CA ASN A 280 -5.12 13.48 2.00
C ASN A 280 -4.48 12.34 1.18
N PHE A 281 -4.23 11.18 1.79
CA PHE A 281 -3.73 10.01 1.09
C PHE A 281 -4.70 9.58 -0.02
N ARG A 282 -5.97 9.32 0.33
CA ARG A 282 -7.02 8.91 -0.61
C ARG A 282 -7.14 9.91 -1.74
N LYS A 283 -7.11 11.21 -1.42
CA LYS A 283 -7.14 12.29 -2.40
C LYS A 283 -6.02 12.14 -3.43
N HIS A 284 -4.79 11.85 -3.04
CA HIS A 284 -3.67 11.86 -4.01
C HIS A 284 -3.42 10.52 -4.69
N PHE A 285 -3.74 9.41 -4.01
CA PHE A 285 -3.22 8.10 -4.38
C PHE A 285 -4.30 7.08 -4.76
N MET A 286 -5.56 7.27 -4.35
CA MET A 286 -6.64 6.38 -4.74
C MET A 286 -7.03 6.60 -6.20
N TYR A 287 -7.06 5.52 -6.97
CA TYR A 287 -7.44 5.56 -8.39
C TYR A 287 -8.62 4.66 -8.76
N TYR A 288 -9.06 3.80 -7.84
CA TYR A 288 -10.31 3.05 -7.95
C TYR A 288 -10.94 2.91 -6.56
N SER A 289 -12.26 3.05 -6.47
CA SER A 289 -13.05 2.65 -5.31
C SER A 289 -14.38 2.09 -5.76
N TYR A 290 -14.73 0.92 -5.23
CA TYR A 290 -16.03 0.27 -5.45
C TYR A 290 -17.21 1.15 -5.00
N CYS A 291 -17.03 2.02 -3.99
CA CYS A 291 -18.08 2.92 -3.50
C CYS A 291 -18.54 3.94 -4.56
N PHE A 292 -17.72 4.21 -5.57
CA PHE A 292 -18.03 5.12 -6.68
C PHE A 292 -18.27 4.37 -8.01
N ASP A 293 -18.27 3.03 -7.99
CA ASP A 293 -18.51 2.19 -9.17
C ASP A 293 -20.02 1.89 -9.30
N THR A 294 -20.77 2.87 -9.76
CA THR A 294 -22.23 2.76 -9.96
C THR A 294 -22.60 1.82 -11.10
N LEU A 295 -21.68 1.52 -12.02
CA LEU A 295 -21.88 0.49 -13.03
C LEU A 295 -21.85 -0.92 -12.44
N ARG A 296 -20.97 -1.17 -11.47
CA ARG A 296 -20.89 -2.46 -10.77
C ARG A 296 -21.93 -2.57 -9.64
N TYR A 297 -22.14 -1.49 -8.91
CA TYR A 297 -23.06 -1.40 -7.77
C TYR A 297 -24.07 -0.27 -7.99
N PRO A 298 -25.20 -0.55 -8.67
CA PRO A 298 -26.26 0.46 -8.90
C PRO A 298 -26.85 1.01 -7.59
N THR A 299 -26.86 0.17 -6.55
CA THR A 299 -27.20 0.57 -5.18
C THR A 299 -25.92 0.69 -4.38
N GLN A 300 -25.77 1.83 -3.68
CA GLN A 300 -24.62 2.07 -2.82
C GLN A 300 -24.52 1.02 -1.70
N MET A 301 -23.30 0.55 -1.47
CA MET A 301 -23.02 -0.40 -0.40
C MET A 301 -23.11 0.29 0.97
N PRO A 302 -23.66 -0.37 2.00
CA PRO A 302 -24.05 0.24 3.27
C PRO A 302 -22.89 0.86 4.07
N GLU A 303 -21.66 0.36 3.88
CA GLU A 303 -20.47 0.89 4.55
C GLU A 303 -19.82 2.09 3.85
N CYS A 304 -20.26 2.44 2.64
CA CYS A 304 -19.67 3.52 1.87
C CYS A 304 -20.05 4.90 2.42
N ILE A 305 -19.03 5.69 2.77
CA ILE A 305 -19.19 7.10 3.15
C ILE A 305 -18.88 7.97 1.93
N ILE A 306 -19.88 8.64 1.39
CA ILE A 306 -19.71 9.51 0.21
C ILE A 306 -19.29 10.90 0.67
N ILE A 307 -18.05 11.26 0.33
CA ILE A 307 -17.53 12.61 0.47
C ILE A 307 -17.70 13.28 -0.90
N PRO A 308 -18.53 14.35 -1.04
CA PRO A 308 -18.82 14.94 -2.35
C PRO A 308 -17.57 15.33 -3.15
N GLU A 309 -16.59 15.97 -2.50
CA GLU A 309 -15.32 16.35 -3.13
C GLU A 309 -14.49 15.16 -3.62
N GLU A 310 -14.63 13.99 -2.99
CA GLU A 310 -13.98 12.77 -3.42
C GLU A 310 -14.73 12.16 -4.60
N GLN A 311 -16.07 12.09 -4.53
CA GLN A 311 -16.95 11.54 -5.55
C GLN A 311 -16.79 12.22 -6.91
N GLU A 312 -16.68 13.55 -6.95
CA GLU A 312 -16.47 14.33 -8.18
C GLU A 312 -15.21 13.93 -8.97
N ARG A 313 -14.32 13.15 -8.35
CA ARG A 313 -13.03 12.75 -8.94
C ARG A 313 -13.08 11.37 -9.57
N PHE A 314 -14.22 10.69 -9.50
CA PHE A 314 -14.44 9.34 -10.02
C PHE A 314 -15.49 9.34 -11.13
N MET A 315 -15.26 8.50 -12.13
CA MET A 315 -16.25 8.16 -13.16
C MET A 315 -17.21 7.10 -12.60
N GLU A 316 -18.32 6.86 -13.31
CA GLU A 316 -19.33 5.85 -12.95
C GLU A 316 -18.78 4.42 -12.82
N ASN A 317 -17.64 4.11 -13.44
CA ASN A 317 -16.95 2.83 -13.30
C ASN A 317 -15.98 2.78 -12.10
N GLY A 318 -16.12 3.71 -11.15
CA GLY A 318 -15.31 3.82 -9.94
C GLY A 318 -13.86 4.18 -10.17
N ARG A 319 -13.41 4.50 -11.39
CA ARG A 319 -12.03 4.90 -11.69
C ARG A 319 -11.87 6.41 -11.61
N SER A 320 -10.74 6.85 -11.06
CA SER A 320 -10.44 8.27 -10.97
C SER A 320 -10.23 8.91 -12.34
N ILE A 321 -10.77 10.11 -12.53
CA ILE A 321 -10.60 10.95 -13.72
C ILE A 321 -9.14 11.42 -13.86
N PHE A 322 -8.40 11.50 -12.75
CA PHE A 322 -7.05 12.08 -12.70
C PHE A 322 -5.91 11.06 -12.87
N VAL A 323 -6.20 9.87 -13.38
CA VAL A 323 -5.20 8.85 -13.69
C VAL A 323 -4.25 9.36 -14.79
N GLY A 324 -3.15 10.01 -14.40
CA GLY A 324 -2.05 10.39 -15.30
C GLY A 324 -1.72 11.89 -15.43
N LYS A 325 -2.33 12.80 -14.67
CA LYS A 325 -2.01 14.25 -14.71
C LYS A 325 -0.96 14.74 -13.70
N HIS A 326 -0.05 13.88 -13.22
CA HIS A 326 1.20 14.41 -12.68
C HIS A 326 2.02 14.96 -13.85
N ARG A 327 2.02 16.29 -13.96
CA ARG A 327 2.78 17.13 -14.88
C ARG A 327 4.00 16.38 -15.42
N ARG A 328 4.04 16.15 -16.73
CA ARG A 328 5.31 16.13 -17.45
C ARG A 328 6.00 17.45 -17.12
N GLN A 329 6.90 17.47 -16.14
CA GLN A 329 7.94 18.49 -16.11
C GLN A 329 8.69 18.27 -17.41
N ALA A 330 8.37 19.11 -18.40
CA ALA A 330 9.12 19.15 -19.64
C ALA A 330 10.57 19.39 -19.23
N LYS A 331 11.41 18.35 -19.39
CA LYS A 331 12.86 18.51 -19.38
C LYS A 331 13.16 19.50 -20.50
N ARG A 332 13.26 20.76 -20.14
CA ARG A 332 13.75 21.82 -21.01
C ARG A 332 15.22 21.45 -21.24
N LYS A 333 15.50 20.82 -22.39
CA LYS A 333 16.86 20.52 -22.84
C LYS A 333 17.64 21.84 -22.84
N SER A 334 18.44 22.07 -21.81
CA SER A 334 19.53 23.04 -21.86
C SER A 334 20.49 22.53 -22.93
N ARG A 335 20.52 23.22 -24.07
CA ARG A 335 21.55 23.05 -25.10
C ARG A 335 22.81 23.71 -24.53
N THR A 336 23.64 22.94 -23.86
CA THR A 336 25.00 23.37 -23.54
C THR A 336 25.76 23.44 -24.86
N LYS A 337 26.07 24.66 -25.33
CA LYS A 337 27.03 24.86 -26.43
C LYS A 337 28.43 24.66 -25.85
N THR A 338 29.11 23.61 -26.29
CA THR A 338 30.55 23.46 -26.11
C THR A 338 31.26 24.53 -26.93
N PRO A 339 32.17 25.34 -26.38
CA PRO A 339 33.04 26.20 -27.17
C PRO A 339 34.06 25.36 -27.94
N LEU A 340 34.22 25.66 -29.23
CA LEU A 340 35.32 25.17 -30.05
C LEU A 340 36.58 25.97 -29.70
N ASP A 341 37.63 25.28 -29.25
CA ASP A 341 38.96 25.85 -29.10
C ASP A 341 39.55 26.18 -30.48
N ILE A 342 39.84 27.46 -30.70
CA ILE A 342 40.70 27.95 -31.77
C ILE A 342 42.05 28.23 -31.13
N ILE A 343 43.06 27.42 -31.42
CA ILE A 343 44.47 27.79 -31.20
C ILE A 343 45.19 27.79 -32.55
N ASN A 344 45.70 28.98 -32.86
CA ASN A 344 46.46 29.37 -34.02
C ASN A 344 47.71 28.53 -34.25
N LYS A 345 47.97 28.21 -35.52
CA LYS A 345 49.33 28.06 -36.07
C LYS A 345 49.98 29.44 -36.15
N GLY A 346 51.24 29.56 -35.73
CA GLY A 346 52.07 30.72 -36.06
C GLY A 346 53.42 30.78 -35.37
N SER A 347 54.45 30.30 -36.08
CA SER A 347 55.84 30.77 -36.08
C SER A 347 56.67 30.73 -34.79
N MET A 348 57.57 29.73 -34.68
CA MET A 348 59.01 29.90 -34.95
C MET A 348 59.66 28.53 -35.20
#